data_AF-W7TUD5-F1
#
_entry.id   AF-W7TUD5-F1
#
_cell.length_a   1.000
_cell.length_b   1.000
_cell.length_c   1.000
_cell.angle_alpha   90.00
_cell.angle_beta   90.00
_cell.angle_gamma   90.00
#
_symmetry.space_group_name_H-M   'P 1'
#
loop_
_entity.id
_entity.type
_entity.pdbx_description
1 polymer ?
#
loop_
_entity_poly.entity_id
_entity_poly.type
_entity_poly.pdbx_seq_one_letter_code
_entity_poly.pdbx_strand_id
1 'polypeptide(L)'
;MPSRQQPKRIYNISEFPSHYRIKGGVDDSDRQLLGGIYSGVTSSFEYGLGESTYIAAWTRMPRWSGVDSDPDWIVGLRNKRLIPSHFQFHFGHVGMTGVWGYPRNRLDKSLFRYVVAPLALEREPFDVCLVDDGG
;
A
#
# COMPACT_ATOMS: atom_id res chain seq x y z
N MET A 1 0.95 -3.33 -27.14
CA MET A 1 1.97 -4.35 -26.79
C MET A 1 1.97 -4.48 -25.28
N PRO A 2 1.82 -5.69 -24.70
CA PRO A 2 1.96 -5.85 -23.25
C PRO A 2 3.41 -5.48 -22.88
N SER A 3 3.58 -4.46 -22.03
CA SER A 3 4.91 -4.13 -21.51
C SER A 3 5.45 -5.35 -20.77
N ARG A 4 6.63 -5.86 -21.16
CA ARG A 4 7.31 -6.90 -20.39
C ARG A 4 7.48 -6.38 -18.96
N GLN A 5 6.74 -6.95 -18.01
CA GLN A 5 6.95 -6.66 -16.59
C GLN A 5 8.39 -7.04 -16.26
N GLN A 6 9.11 -6.13 -15.60
CA GLN A 6 10.47 -6.41 -15.14
C GLN A 6 10.42 -7.57 -14.14
N PRO A 7 11.45 -8.44 -14.10
CA PRO A 7 11.49 -9.53 -13.15
C PRO A 7 11.43 -8.99 -11.73
N LYS A 8 10.80 -9.73 -10.81
CA LYS A 8 10.74 -9.37 -9.40
C LYS A 8 12.12 -9.08 -8.83
N ARG A 9 12.18 -8.16 -7.88
CA ARG A 9 13.42 -7.75 -7.21
C ARG A 9 13.47 -8.33 -5.81
N ILE A 10 14.60 -8.94 -5.46
CA ILE A 10 14.89 -9.35 -4.08
C ILE A 10 15.16 -8.10 -3.26
N TYR A 11 14.50 -8.00 -2.11
CA TYR A 11 14.63 -6.86 -1.23
C TYR A 11 15.98 -6.90 -0.51
N ASN A 12 16.69 -5.77 -0.58
CA ASN A 12 17.88 -5.51 0.19
C ASN A 12 17.77 -4.10 0.77
N ILE A 13 17.74 -4.00 2.10
CA ILE A 13 17.56 -2.73 2.78
C ILE A 13 18.67 -1.72 2.45
N SER A 14 19.90 -2.15 2.18
CA SER A 14 20.99 -1.24 1.82
C SER A 14 20.77 -0.57 0.46
N GLU A 15 19.95 -1.17 -0.41
CA GLU A 15 19.62 -0.62 -1.73
C GLU A 15 18.31 0.17 -1.74
N PHE A 16 17.44 -0.05 -0.76
CA PHE A 16 16.15 0.65 -0.69
C PHE A 16 16.36 2.15 -0.40
N PRO A 17 15.96 3.06 -1.31
CA PRO A 17 16.33 4.46 -1.21
C PRO A 17 15.77 5.11 0.05
N SER A 18 16.65 5.77 0.81
CA SER A 18 16.30 6.36 2.11
C SER A 18 15.20 7.43 2.02
N HIS A 19 15.03 8.10 0.87
CA HIS A 19 13.97 9.09 0.67
C HIS A 19 12.57 8.49 0.49
N TYR A 20 12.46 7.16 0.33
CA TYR A 20 11.20 6.43 0.43
C TYR A 20 10.96 5.86 1.83
N ARG A 21 11.91 5.99 2.76
CA ARG A 21 11.70 5.62 4.17
C ARG A 21 10.98 6.77 4.85
N ILE A 22 9.77 6.53 5.32
CA ILE A 22 8.94 7.55 5.96
C ILE A 22 8.90 7.33 7.48
N LYS A 23 8.61 8.40 8.22
CA LYS A 23 8.40 8.31 9.66
C LYS A 23 7.01 7.73 9.91
N GLY A 24 6.90 6.41 9.98
CA GLY A 24 5.63 5.68 10.13
C GLY A 24 5.70 4.44 11.02
N GLY A 25 6.71 4.33 11.89
CA GLY A 25 6.82 3.21 12.85
C GLY A 25 7.52 1.95 12.33
N VAL A 26 7.76 1.84 11.03
CA VAL A 26 8.51 0.71 10.44
C VAL A 26 10.01 0.88 10.73
N ASP A 27 10.61 -0.06 11.45
CA ASP A 27 12.06 -0.11 11.65
C ASP A 27 12.79 -0.92 10.55
N ASP A 28 14.11 -1.02 10.64
CA ASP A 28 14.89 -1.73 9.61
C ASP A 28 14.62 -3.25 9.59
N SER A 29 14.22 -3.83 10.73
CA SER A 29 13.82 -5.23 10.80
C SER A 29 12.46 -5.46 10.14
N ASP A 30 11.50 -4.56 10.35
CA ASP A 30 10.20 -4.59 9.69
C ASP A 30 10.34 -4.42 8.17
N ARG A 31 11.19 -3.48 7.73
CA ARG A 31 11.53 -3.28 6.31
C ARG A 31 12.06 -4.55 5.67
N GLN A 32 13.01 -5.21 6.34
CA GLN A 32 13.64 -6.43 5.83
C GLN A 32 12.65 -7.60 5.78
N LEU A 33 11.80 -7.74 6.80
CA LEU A 33 10.75 -8.75 6.85
C LEU A 33 9.72 -8.54 5.74
N LEU A 34 9.11 -7.36 5.66
CA LEU A 34 8.08 -7.04 4.67
C LEU A 34 8.65 -7.11 3.26
N GLY A 35 9.85 -6.57 3.05
CA GLY A 35 10.57 -6.66 1.79
C GLY A 35 10.82 -8.10 1.37
N GLY A 36 11.22 -8.98 2.29
CA GLY A 36 11.39 -10.41 2.04
C GLY A 36 10.09 -11.09 1.60
N ILE A 37 8.98 -10.82 2.30
CA ILE A 37 7.65 -11.32 1.95
C ILE A 37 7.26 -10.84 0.54
N TYR A 38 7.35 -9.54 0.28
CA TYR A 38 6.99 -8.94 -1.00
C TYR A 38 7.89 -9.39 -2.16
N SER A 39 9.14 -9.77 -1.89
CA SER A 39 10.00 -10.43 -2.87
C SER A 39 9.60 -11.88 -3.17
N GLY A 40 8.85 -12.55 -2.28
CA GLY A 40 8.38 -13.93 -2.45
C GLY A 40 7.00 -14.09 -3.11
N VAL A 41 6.09 -13.11 -2.98
CA VAL A 41 4.68 -13.26 -3.39
C VAL A 41 4.31 -12.51 -4.68
N THR A 42 3.21 -12.85 -5.35
CA THR A 42 2.84 -12.21 -6.63
C THR A 42 1.76 -11.14 -6.49
N SER A 43 1.09 -11.12 -5.36
CA SER A 43 0.01 -10.20 -5.09
C SER A 43 -0.06 -9.76 -3.63
N SER A 44 -0.33 -8.48 -3.38
CA SER A 44 -0.65 -7.99 -2.03
C SER A 44 -1.80 -6.98 -2.02
N PHE A 45 -2.53 -6.97 -0.91
CA PHE A 45 -3.50 -5.94 -0.56
C PHE A 45 -3.03 -5.19 0.69
N GLU A 46 -3.14 -3.86 0.71
CA GLU A 46 -2.77 -3.02 1.87
C GLU A 46 -3.96 -2.22 2.41
N TYR A 47 -4.20 -2.28 3.72
CA TYR A 47 -5.01 -1.31 4.46
C TYR A 47 -4.09 -0.28 5.09
N GLY A 48 -4.21 0.98 4.69
CA GLY A 48 -3.26 2.03 5.02
C GLY A 48 -2.10 2.02 4.04
N LEU A 49 -1.79 3.19 3.49
CA LEU A 49 -0.75 3.33 2.48
C LEU A 49 0.45 4.08 3.04
N GLY A 50 1.65 3.72 2.60
CA GLY A 50 2.85 4.36 3.14
C GLY A 50 4.14 3.74 2.65
N GLU A 51 5.05 3.47 3.58
CA GLU A 51 6.36 2.89 3.24
C GLU A 51 6.23 1.51 2.61
N SER A 52 5.32 0.69 3.14
CA SER A 52 4.93 -0.63 2.64
C SER A 52 4.63 -0.60 1.14
N THR A 53 3.88 0.42 0.68
CA THR A 53 3.56 0.62 -0.73
C THR A 53 4.80 0.87 -1.59
N TYR A 54 5.78 1.64 -1.09
CA TYR A 54 7.07 1.81 -1.77
C TYR A 54 7.91 0.53 -1.79
N ILE A 55 7.85 -0.27 -0.73
CA ILE A 55 8.51 -1.58 -0.68
C ILE A 55 7.90 -2.52 -1.73
N ALA A 56 6.57 -2.56 -1.85
CA ALA A 56 5.87 -3.35 -2.89
C ALA A 56 6.29 -2.92 -4.30
N ALA A 57 6.36 -1.61 -4.55
CA ALA A 57 6.81 -1.09 -5.83
C ALA A 57 8.30 -1.42 -6.10
N TRP A 58 9.16 -1.30 -5.07
CA TRP A 58 10.59 -1.58 -5.18
C TRP A 58 10.89 -3.05 -5.48
N THR A 59 10.14 -3.99 -4.87
CA THR A 59 10.21 -5.43 -5.14
C THR A 59 9.56 -5.82 -6.47
N ARG A 60 8.94 -4.86 -7.16
CA ARG A 60 8.21 -5.00 -8.43
C ARG A 60 7.02 -5.95 -8.30
N MET A 61 6.18 -5.73 -7.29
CA MET A 61 4.94 -6.48 -7.09
C MET A 61 4.10 -6.54 -8.38
N PRO A 62 3.78 -7.74 -8.92
CA PRO A 62 3.00 -7.86 -10.14
C PRO A 62 1.55 -7.36 -10.01
N ARG A 63 0.89 -7.69 -8.89
CA ARG A 63 -0.47 -7.24 -8.58
C ARG A 63 -0.50 -6.59 -7.20
N TRP A 64 -0.86 -5.34 -7.13
CA TRP A 64 -0.97 -4.63 -5.86
C TRP A 64 -2.24 -3.80 -5.89
N SER A 65 -2.98 -3.86 -4.78
CA SER A 65 -4.09 -2.98 -4.50
C SER A 65 -3.98 -2.48 -3.07
N GLY A 66 -4.50 -1.30 -2.78
CA GLY A 66 -4.55 -0.82 -1.41
C GLY A 66 -5.59 0.26 -1.19
N VAL A 67 -5.95 0.48 0.06
CA VAL A 67 -6.94 1.48 0.46
C VAL A 67 -6.35 2.45 1.48
N ASP A 68 -6.62 3.75 1.26
CA ASP A 68 -6.42 4.77 2.29
C ASP A 68 -7.70 5.60 2.49
N SER A 69 -7.75 6.26 3.63
CA SER A 69 -8.79 7.19 4.04
C SER A 69 -8.46 8.65 3.72
N ASP A 70 -7.19 8.97 3.44
CA ASP A 70 -6.74 10.32 3.09
C ASP A 70 -6.55 10.45 1.55
N PRO A 71 -7.38 11.25 0.86
CA PRO A 71 -7.30 11.38 -0.60
C PRO A 71 -6.05 12.13 -1.06
N ASP A 72 -5.55 13.10 -0.28
CA ASP A 72 -4.35 13.86 -0.64
C ASP A 72 -3.11 12.97 -0.51
N TRP A 73 -3.09 12.09 0.49
CA TRP A 73 -2.05 11.08 0.66
C TRP A 73 -2.01 10.08 -0.50
N ILE A 74 -3.16 9.55 -0.91
CA ILE A 74 -3.27 8.65 -2.08
C ILE A 74 -2.70 9.31 -3.34
N VAL A 75 -3.10 10.56 -3.62
CA VAL A 75 -2.63 11.30 -4.80
C VAL A 75 -1.12 11.53 -4.72
N GLY A 76 -0.61 11.91 -3.54
CA GLY A 76 0.81 12.14 -3.31
C GLY A 76 1.66 10.88 -3.52
N LEU A 77 1.18 9.73 -3.05
CA LEU A 77 1.81 8.42 -3.25
C LEU A 77 1.80 8.00 -4.71
N ARG A 78 0.62 8.01 -5.35
CA ARG A 78 0.43 7.58 -6.74
C ARG A 78 1.30 8.34 -7.73
N ASN A 79 1.58 9.61 -7.46
CA ASN A 79 2.39 10.47 -8.32
C ASN A 79 3.91 10.26 -8.17
N LYS A 80 4.36 9.40 -7.24
CA LYS A 80 5.79 9.09 -7.11
C LYS A 80 6.26 8.22 -8.27
N ARG A 81 7.43 8.56 -8.83
CA ARG A 81 8.04 7.85 -9.97
C ARG A 81 8.24 6.34 -9.75
N LEU A 82 8.45 5.91 -8.50
CA LEU A 82 8.62 4.50 -8.16
C LEU A 82 7.32 3.69 -8.34
N ILE A 83 6.16 4.32 -8.17
CA ILE A 83 4.87 3.62 -8.18
C ILE A 83 4.49 3.23 -9.61
N PRO A 84 4.28 1.92 -9.88
CA PRO A 84 3.86 1.47 -11.19
C PRO A 84 2.43 1.90 -11.51
N SER A 85 2.15 2.15 -12.79
CA SER A 85 0.81 2.55 -13.25
C SER A 85 -0.26 1.46 -13.09
N HIS A 86 0.15 0.20 -12.89
CA HIS A 86 -0.76 -0.93 -12.68
C HIS A 86 -1.21 -1.13 -11.23
N PHE A 87 -0.65 -0.37 -10.28
CA PHE A 87 -1.08 -0.41 -8.88
C PHE A 87 -2.47 0.21 -8.74
N GLN A 88 -3.38 -0.48 -8.03
CA GLN A 88 -4.75 -0.03 -7.84
C GLN A 88 -4.94 0.64 -6.48
N PHE A 89 -5.41 1.88 -6.50
CA PHE A 89 -5.63 2.66 -5.29
C PHE A 89 -7.12 2.83 -5.07
N HIS A 90 -7.58 2.47 -3.88
CA HIS A 90 -8.96 2.62 -3.43
C HIS A 90 -9.03 3.75 -2.40
N PHE A 91 -10.05 4.59 -2.51
CA PHE A 91 -10.34 5.62 -1.52
C PHE A 91 -11.47 5.16 -0.60
N GLY A 92 -11.11 4.82 0.64
CA GLY A 92 -12.05 4.44 1.69
C GLY A 92 -12.59 5.68 2.38
N HIS A 93 -13.61 6.32 1.81
CA HIS A 93 -14.18 7.54 2.38
C HIS A 93 -14.81 7.29 3.77
N VAL A 94 -14.11 7.69 4.82
CA VAL A 94 -14.56 7.60 6.23
C VAL A 94 -15.07 8.93 6.80
N GLY A 95 -15.02 10.02 6.02
CA GLY A 95 -15.36 11.37 6.46
C GLY A 95 -14.20 12.33 6.26
N MET A 96 -14.30 13.55 6.79
CA MET A 96 -13.13 14.43 6.87
C MET A 96 -12.07 13.79 7.75
N THR A 97 -10.84 13.69 7.24
CA THR A 97 -9.72 13.10 7.96
C THR A 97 -8.91 14.13 8.75
N GLY A 98 -8.26 13.66 9.80
CA GLY A 98 -7.24 14.36 10.59
C GLY A 98 -5.86 13.75 10.35
N VAL A 99 -5.01 13.77 11.37
CA VAL A 99 -3.69 13.14 11.30
C VAL A 99 -3.87 11.62 11.10
N TRP A 100 -3.04 11.00 10.26
CA TRP A 100 -3.07 9.56 9.95
C TRP A 100 -4.38 9.05 9.35
N GLY A 101 -5.15 9.92 8.67
CA GLY A 101 -6.39 9.48 8.05
C GLY A 101 -7.57 9.29 9.02
N TYR A 102 -7.38 9.60 10.31
CA TYR A 102 -8.44 9.43 11.30
C TYR A 102 -9.67 10.26 10.99
N PRO A 103 -10.88 9.66 10.93
CA PRO A 103 -12.09 10.42 10.73
C PRO A 103 -12.32 11.38 11.90
N ARG A 104 -12.50 12.67 11.61
CA ARG A 104 -12.84 13.69 12.62
C ARG A 104 -14.22 13.49 13.23
N ASN A 105 -15.11 12.84 12.49
CA ASN A 105 -16.47 12.50 12.89
C ASN A 105 -16.75 11.04 12.54
N ARG A 106 -17.41 10.30 13.42
CA ARG A 106 -17.83 8.92 13.13
C ARG A 106 -19.00 8.94 12.15
N LEU A 107 -18.78 8.48 10.93
CA LEU A 107 -19.84 8.29 9.94
C LEU A 107 -20.36 6.86 9.96
N ASP A 108 -21.67 6.71 9.76
CA ASP A 108 -22.27 5.39 9.51
C ASP A 108 -21.67 4.75 8.25
N LYS A 109 -21.42 3.44 8.32
CA LYS A 109 -20.86 2.60 7.23
C LYS A 109 -19.40 2.90 6.84
N SER A 110 -18.64 3.67 7.63
CA SER A 110 -17.20 3.91 7.39
C SER A 110 -16.41 2.60 7.29
N LEU A 111 -16.66 1.64 8.18
CA LEU A 111 -16.04 0.31 8.17
C LEU A 111 -16.33 -0.46 6.87
N PHE A 112 -17.57 -0.43 6.38
CA PHE A 112 -17.88 -1.09 5.11
C PHE A 112 -17.10 -0.47 3.95
N ARG A 113 -17.04 0.87 3.90
CA ARG A 113 -16.36 1.61 2.83
C ARG A 113 -14.84 1.42 2.84
N TYR A 114 -14.23 1.31 4.02
CA TYR A 114 -12.79 1.15 4.16
C TYR A 114 -12.35 -0.32 4.10
N VAL A 115 -13.06 -1.21 4.80
CA VAL A 115 -12.64 -2.61 4.96
C VAL A 115 -13.17 -3.50 3.82
N VAL A 116 -14.46 -3.43 3.53
CA VAL A 116 -15.15 -4.42 2.69
C VAL A 116 -15.18 -4.02 1.22
N ALA A 117 -15.54 -2.77 0.93
CA ALA A 117 -15.76 -2.30 -0.44
C ALA A 117 -14.53 -2.45 -1.34
N PRO A 118 -13.28 -2.17 -0.90
CA PRO A 118 -12.10 -2.35 -1.75
C PRO A 118 -11.86 -3.80 -2.16
N LEU A 119 -12.00 -4.74 -1.21
CA LEU A 119 -11.83 -6.17 -1.51
C LEU A 119 -12.94 -6.72 -2.40
N ALA A 120 -14.17 -6.22 -2.26
CA ALA A 120 -15.30 -6.66 -3.08
C ALA A 120 -15.15 -6.32 -4.58
N LEU A 121 -14.25 -5.39 -4.92
CA LEU A 121 -13.94 -5.02 -6.31
C LEU A 121 -12.85 -5.90 -6.93
N GLU A 122 -12.16 -6.70 -6.11
CA GLU A 122 -11.03 -7.53 -6.52
C GLU A 122 -11.51 -8.90 -7.00
N ARG A 123 -11.00 -9.34 -8.15
CA ARG A 123 -11.47 -10.57 -8.81
C ARG A 123 -10.83 -11.84 -8.26
N GLU A 124 -9.62 -11.71 -7.75
CA GLU A 124 -8.77 -12.82 -7.31
C GLU A 124 -8.35 -12.59 -5.86
N PRO A 125 -8.10 -13.65 -5.08
CA PRO A 125 -7.48 -13.52 -3.76
C PRO A 125 -6.06 -12.97 -3.87
N PHE A 126 -5.59 -12.36 -2.79
CA PHE A 126 -4.19 -11.91 -2.67
C PHE A 126 -3.38 -12.93 -1.87
N ASP A 127 -2.09 -13.04 -2.20
CA ASP A 127 -1.17 -13.91 -1.45
C ASP A 127 -0.95 -13.38 -0.03
N VAL A 128 -0.96 -12.05 0.14
CA VAL A 128 -0.75 -11.35 1.41
C VAL A 128 -1.71 -10.18 1.55
N CYS A 129 -2.20 -9.96 2.77
CA CYS A 129 -2.90 -8.74 3.16
C CYS A 129 -2.14 -8.09 4.33
N LEU A 130 -1.70 -6.85 4.15
CA LEU A 130 -1.09 -6.04 5.19
C LEU A 130 -2.15 -5.12 5.79
N VAL A 131 -2.20 -5.07 7.12
CA VAL A 131 -3.01 -4.12 7.88
C VAL A 131 -2.05 -3.18 8.57
N ASP A 132 -1.99 -1.94 8.09
CA ASP A 132 -1.06 -0.88 8.51
C ASP A 132 -1.83 0.44 8.67
N ASP A 133 -2.93 0.37 9.43
CA ASP A 133 -3.61 1.54 9.98
C ASP A 133 -3.31 1.55 11.49
N GLY A 134 -2.64 2.62 11.92
CA GLY A 134 -2.22 2.79 13.30
C GLY A 134 -3.36 3.37 14.13
N GLY A 135 -3.94 2.50 14.97
CA GLY A 135 -4.77 2.78 16.17
C GLY A 135 -4.33 3.96 17.02
#